data_AF-A0A950IYR4-F1
#
_entry.id   AF-A0A950IYR4-F1
#
_cell.length_a   1.000
_cell.length_b   1.000
_cell.length_c   1.000
_cell.angle_alpha   90.00
_cell.angle_beta   90.00
_cell.angle_gamma   90.00
#
_symmetry.space_group_name_H-M   'P 1'
#
loop_
_entity.id
_entity.type
_entity.pdbx_description
1 polymer ?
#
loop_
_entity_poly.entity_id
_entity_poly.type
_entity_poly.pdbx_seq_one_letter_code
_entity_poly.pdbx_strand_id
1 'polypeptide(L)'
;LGDRKLDSKTDFHGALADPTAFAKRVHLLWIGVGTDEPARMKDGLERLNASLTEAGVQHVFYESPGTAHEWQTWRRDLKEFAPRLFQQTAR
;
A
#
# COMPACT_ATOMS: atom_id res chain seq x y z
N LEU A 1 -4.04 -12.09 -2.50
CA LEU A 1 -3.42 -12.11 -3.86
C LEU A 1 -2.44 -13.25 -4.06
N GLY A 2 -1.97 -13.95 -3.01
CA GLY A 2 -1.15 -15.16 -3.18
C GLY A 2 0.07 -14.90 -4.05
N ASP A 3 0.31 -15.78 -5.02
CA ASP A 3 1.46 -15.70 -5.92
C ASP A 3 1.12 -15.03 -7.27
N ARG A 4 -0.08 -14.44 -7.41
CA ARG A 4 -0.53 -13.76 -8.65
C ARG A 4 -0.52 -12.23 -8.52
N LYS A 5 -0.41 -11.56 -9.67
CA LYS A 5 -0.63 -10.11 -9.78
C LYS A 5 -2.06 -9.72 -9.42
N LEU A 6 -2.22 -8.49 -8.94
CA LEU A 6 -3.52 -7.82 -8.82
C LEU A 6 -4.10 -7.62 -10.23
N ASP A 7 -5.37 -7.97 -10.41
CA ASP A 7 -6.19 -7.51 -11.53
C ASP A 7 -7.03 -6.32 -11.06
N SER A 8 -6.65 -5.11 -11.48
CA SER A 8 -7.33 -3.88 -11.06
C SER A 8 -8.80 -3.82 -11.46
N LYS A 9 -9.23 -4.59 -12.47
CA LYS A 9 -10.61 -4.59 -12.96
C LYS A 9 -11.54 -5.48 -12.17
N THR A 10 -11.03 -6.59 -11.63
CA THR A 10 -11.86 -7.64 -11.03
C THR A 10 -11.61 -7.83 -9.54
N ASP A 11 -10.38 -7.60 -9.06
CA ASP A 11 -10.08 -7.64 -7.64
C ASP A 11 -10.78 -6.50 -6.89
N PHE A 12 -11.03 -6.70 -5.60
CA PHE A 12 -11.74 -5.74 -4.74
C PHE A 12 -13.07 -5.24 -5.35
N HIS A 13 -13.79 -6.13 -6.04
CA HIS A 13 -15.04 -5.81 -6.74
C HIS A 13 -14.90 -4.67 -7.76
N GLY A 14 -13.72 -4.55 -8.39
CA GLY A 14 -13.43 -3.53 -9.40
C GLY A 14 -13.23 -2.12 -8.83
N ALA A 15 -13.02 -1.99 -7.51
CA ALA A 15 -12.80 -0.68 -6.88
C ALA A 15 -11.60 0.08 -7.47
N LEU A 16 -10.62 -0.64 -8.02
CA LEU A 16 -9.39 -0.11 -8.62
C LEU A 16 -9.48 0.03 -10.15
N ALA A 17 -10.62 -0.28 -10.76
CA ALA A 17 -10.78 -0.31 -12.22
C ALA A 17 -10.68 1.08 -12.85
N ASP A 18 -11.05 2.13 -12.11
CA ASP A 18 -10.87 3.53 -12.45
C ASP A 18 -10.05 4.23 -11.36
N PRO A 19 -8.72 4.37 -11.55
CA PRO A 19 -7.84 5.01 -10.58
C PRO A 19 -8.21 6.46 -10.28
N THR A 20 -8.79 7.17 -11.25
CA THR A 20 -9.20 8.57 -11.10
C THR A 20 -10.46 8.66 -10.23
N ALA A 21 -11.45 7.79 -10.46
CA ALA A 21 -12.62 7.71 -9.60
C ALA A 21 -12.27 7.21 -8.19
N PHE A 22 -11.33 6.26 -8.08
CA PHE A 22 -10.83 5.76 -6.81
C PHE A 22 -10.18 6.88 -5.98
N ALA A 23 -9.25 7.64 -6.57
CA ALA A 23 -8.55 8.73 -5.89
C ALA A 23 -9.47 9.86 -5.38
N LYS A 24 -10.66 10.03 -5.99
CA LYS A 24 -11.68 10.98 -5.51
C LYS A 24 -12.35 10.55 -4.20
N ARG A 25 -12.31 9.25 -3.88
CA ARG A 25 -12.95 8.66 -2.68
C ARG A 25 -11.94 8.22 -1.63
N VAL A 26 -10.80 7.71 -2.09
CA VAL A 26 -9.71 7.21 -1.24
C VAL A 26 -8.53 8.16 -1.40
N HIS A 27 -8.43 9.12 -0.49
CA HIS A 27 -7.37 10.14 -0.51
C HIS A 27 -6.02 9.61 -0.03
N LEU A 28 -6.00 8.44 0.60
CA LEU A 28 -4.79 7.75 1.04
C LEU A 28 -4.97 6.25 0.92
N LEU A 29 -4.19 5.64 0.02
CA LEU A 29 -3.89 4.21 0.02
C LEU A 29 -2.44 4.05 0.47
N TRP A 30 -2.22 3.31 1.54
CA TRP A 30 -0.91 3.21 2.19
C TRP A 30 -0.60 1.75 2.53
N ILE A 31 0.64 1.34 2.27
CA ILE A 31 1.13 -0.02 2.49
C ILE A 31 2.48 0.09 3.23
N GLY A 32 2.60 -0.63 4.36
CA GLY A 32 3.81 -0.68 5.19
C GLY A 32 4.33 -2.10 5.31
N VAL A 33 5.65 -2.25 5.35
CA VAL A 33 6.33 -3.54 5.50
C VAL A 33 7.70 -3.38 6.17
N GLY A 34 8.17 -4.37 6.92
CA GLY A 34 9.57 -4.42 7.37
C GLY A 34 10.51 -4.89 6.26
N THR A 35 11.76 -4.42 6.23
CA THR A 35 12.74 -4.87 5.21
C THR A 35 13.18 -6.33 5.39
N ASP A 36 13.04 -6.85 6.61
CA ASP A 36 13.55 -8.17 7.03
C ASP A 36 12.39 -9.18 7.24
N GLU A 37 11.22 -8.87 6.68
CA GLU A 37 10.06 -9.76 6.69
C GLU A 37 10.35 -11.10 5.99
N PRO A 38 9.59 -12.17 6.32
CA PRO A 38 9.69 -13.43 5.60
C PRO A 38 9.56 -13.20 4.09
N ALA A 39 10.46 -13.81 3.30
CA ALA A 39 10.59 -13.54 1.86
C ALA A 39 9.24 -13.58 1.12
N ARG A 40 8.38 -14.56 1.43
CA ARG A 40 7.05 -14.68 0.82
C ARG A 40 6.15 -13.45 1.06
N MET A 41 6.24 -12.85 2.24
CA MET A 41 5.48 -11.63 2.58
C MET A 41 6.02 -10.44 1.81
N LYS A 42 7.35 -10.26 1.82
CA LYS A 42 8.02 -9.18 1.11
C LYS A 42 7.71 -9.22 -0.40
N ASP A 43 7.91 -10.37 -1.03
CA ASP A 43 7.64 -10.57 -2.46
C ASP A 43 6.17 -10.32 -2.81
N GLY A 44 5.25 -10.68 -1.92
CA GLY A 44 3.81 -10.44 -2.09
C GLY A 44 3.46 -8.96 -2.10
N LEU A 45 4.07 -8.18 -1.21
CA LEU A 45 3.85 -6.74 -1.08
C LEU A 45 4.55 -5.96 -2.19
N GLU A 46 5.75 -6.37 -2.61
CA GLU A 46 6.43 -5.81 -3.78
C GLU A 46 5.63 -6.07 -5.07
N ARG A 47 5.07 -7.27 -5.25
CA ARG A 47 4.16 -7.56 -6.37
C ARG A 47 2.91 -6.68 -6.33
N LEU A 48 2.33 -6.45 -5.16
CA LEU A 48 1.17 -5.57 -5.01
C LEU A 48 1.54 -4.12 -5.39
N ASN A 49 2.65 -3.60 -4.86
CA ASN A 49 3.20 -2.28 -5.17
C ASN A 49 3.40 -2.09 -6.69
N ALA A 50 4.07 -3.05 -7.33
CA ALA A 50 4.26 -3.04 -8.78
C ALA A 50 2.94 -3.06 -9.54
N SER A 51 1.98 -3.89 -9.12
CA SER A 51 0.68 -4.00 -9.80
C SER A 51 -0.17 -2.72 -9.64
N LEU A 52 -0.13 -2.08 -8.48
CA LEU A 52 -0.81 -0.80 -8.25
C LEU A 52 -0.18 0.33 -9.09
N THR A 53 1.14 0.34 -9.19
CA THR A 53 1.89 1.27 -10.05
C THR A 53 1.53 1.07 -11.52
N GLU A 54 1.54 -0.18 -12.01
CA GLU A 54 1.15 -0.55 -13.38
C GLU A 54 -0.31 -0.15 -13.69
N ALA A 55 -1.20 -0.28 -12.71
CA ALA A 55 -2.60 0.12 -12.83
C ALA A 55 -2.83 1.65 -12.69
N GLY A 56 -1.80 2.45 -12.40
CA GLY A 56 -1.92 3.90 -12.20
C GLY A 56 -2.63 4.32 -10.91
N VAL A 57 -2.75 3.40 -9.93
CA VAL A 57 -3.38 3.68 -8.63
C VAL A 57 -2.39 4.41 -7.73
N GLN A 58 -2.75 5.63 -7.32
CA GLN A 58 -1.95 6.42 -6.39
C GLN A 58 -1.91 5.75 -5.02
N HIS A 59 -0.70 5.51 -4.50
CA HIS A 59 -0.49 4.89 -3.19
C HIS A 59 0.89 5.24 -2.63
N VAL A 60 1.05 5.02 -1.33
CA VAL A 60 2.33 5.11 -0.61
C VAL A 60 2.79 3.71 -0.24
N PHE A 61 4.07 3.43 -0.48
CA PHE A 61 4.75 2.21 -0.04
C PHE A 61 5.88 2.58 0.90
N TYR A 62 5.79 2.15 2.16
CA TYR A 62 6.75 2.44 3.22
C TYR A 62 7.45 1.16 3.67
N GLU A 63 8.77 1.26 3.86
CA GLU A 63 9.58 0.16 4.39
C GLU A 63 10.22 0.57 5.73
N SER A 64 9.99 -0.22 6.78
CA SER A 64 10.64 -0.08 8.08
C SER A 64 12.00 -0.81 8.06
N PRO A 65 13.13 -0.09 8.15
CA PRO A 65 14.45 -0.71 8.01
C PRO A 65 14.83 -1.59 9.19
N GLY A 66 15.36 -2.79 8.90
CA GLY A 66 15.92 -3.73 9.86
C GLY A 66 14.89 -4.32 10.83
N THR A 67 13.63 -4.40 10.42
CA THR A 67 12.56 -5.00 11.22
C THR A 67 11.80 -6.03 10.40
N ALA A 68 11.24 -7.03 11.08
CA ALA A 68 10.45 -8.10 10.49
C ALA A 68 8.99 -8.04 11.00
N HIS A 69 8.36 -9.21 11.18
CA HIS A 69 6.98 -9.34 11.66
C HIS A 69 6.85 -9.08 13.17
N GLU A 70 7.18 -7.85 13.57
CA GLU A 70 7.32 -7.43 14.96
C GLU A 70 6.75 -6.03 15.20
N TRP A 71 6.49 -5.73 16.47
CA TRP A 71 5.87 -4.48 16.90
C TRP A 71 6.60 -3.21 16.46
N GLN A 72 7.92 -3.27 16.27
CA GLN A 72 8.68 -2.11 15.86
C GLN A 72 8.34 -1.65 14.43
N THR A 73 8.03 -2.59 13.52
CA THR A 73 7.50 -2.30 12.18
C THR A 73 6.22 -1.50 12.33
N TRP A 74 5.22 -2.02 13.06
CA TRP A 74 3.91 -1.37 13.19
C TRP A 74 3.94 -0.03 13.93
N ARG A 75 4.86 0.16 14.89
CA ARG A 75 5.07 1.46 15.55
C ARG A 75 5.57 2.51 14.57
N ARG A 76 6.51 2.14 13.70
CA ARG A 76 7.06 3.03 12.67
C ARG A 76 6.04 3.29 11.57
N ASP A 77 5.31 2.25 11.15
CA ASP A 77 4.18 2.36 10.23
C ASP A 77 3.17 3.38 10.72
N LEU A 78 2.72 3.27 11.97
CA LEU A 78 1.77 4.23 12.54
C LEU A 78 2.35 5.64 12.61
N LYS A 79 3.63 5.80 12.98
CA LYS A 79 4.32 7.09 13.00
C LYS A 79 4.37 7.74 11.62
N GLU A 80 4.52 6.94 10.56
CA GLU A 80 4.59 7.40 9.18
C GLU A 80 3.20 7.70 8.60
N PHE A 81 2.24 6.80 8.85
CA PHE A 81 0.88 6.85 8.33
C PHE A 81 0.04 7.95 8.99
N ALA A 82 0.07 8.07 10.32
CA ALA A 82 -0.86 8.95 11.04
C ALA A 82 -0.77 10.43 10.64
N PRO A 83 0.43 11.03 10.44
CA PRO A 83 0.55 12.41 9.95
C PRO A 83 -0.03 12.63 8.55
N ARG A 84 -0.28 11.59 7.75
CA ARG A 84 -0.86 11.73 6.40
C ARG A 84 -2.38 11.82 6.43
N LEU A 85 -3.01 11.45 7.54
CA LEU A 85 -4.46 11.47 7.69
C LEU A 85 -4.98 12.90 7.88
N PHE A 86 -6.14 13.17 7.28
CA PHE A 86 -6.91 14.40 7.48
C PHE A 86 -6.13 15.69 7.23
N GLN A 87 -5.10 15.62 6.38
CA GLN A 87 -4.39 16.79 5.90
C GLN A 87 -5.38 17.70 5.19
N GLN A 88 -5.42 18.97 5.60
CA GLN A 88 -6.17 19.97 4.88
C GLN A 88 -5.48 20.15 3.53
N THR A 89 -6.07 19.62 2.47
CA THR A 89 -5.73 20.07 1.13
C THR A 89 -6.04 21.56 1.10
N ALA A 90 -5.01 22.40 0.92
CA ALA A 90 -5.24 23.79 0.53
C ALA A 90 -6.13 23.75 -0.72
N ARG A 91 -7.37 24.22 -0.58
CA ARG A 91 -8.31 24.34 -1.69
C ARG A 91 -7.78 25.31 -2.73
#